data_AF-A0A8J7SBH9-F1
#
_entry.id   AF-A0A8J7SBH9-F1
#
_cell.length_a   1.000
_cell.length_b   1.000
_cell.length_c   1.000
_cell.angle_alpha   90.00
_cell.angle_beta   90.00
_cell.angle_gamma   90.00
#
_symmetry.space_group_name_H-M   'P 1'
#
loop_
_entity.id
_entity.type
_entity.pdbx_description
1 polymer ?
#
loop_
_entity_poly.entity_id
_entity_poly.type
_entity_poly.pdbx_seq_one_letter_code
_entity_poly.pdbx_strand_id
1 'polypeptide(L)'
;MNNIPWKHAREIMNLTARRIAMPQGITKFKKAWAVPLCILMLVLVLPAGAGESLLSAQTSIAGERGSGADEDRFASQREQMVEQQIAGRGIDNSETLEAMRNVPRHLFVRSSDQRRAYSDGPMPIGHGQTISQPYIVAYMTQLIEPKPDMNVLEIGTGSGYQAAVLAEITDNVFTIEIIGDLAEWGGQNLQEAGYDHVQVKHADGYYGWEEHAPFDAIVVTAAADHIPSPLVEQLKDGGRMIIPVGSPFQTQNLMLVQKDGDDVRTRNLMPVRFVPFTREEE
;
A
#
# COMPACT_ATOMS: atom_id res chain seq x y z
N MET A 1 22.49 -37.55 50.60
CA MET A 1 23.00 -36.85 51.79
C MET A 1 24.53 -36.84 51.72
N ASN A 2 25.14 -35.70 52.08
CA ASN A 2 26.57 -35.33 52.07
C ASN A 2 27.17 -34.94 50.70
N ASN A 3 28.04 -33.93 50.53
CA ASN A 3 28.32 -32.62 51.15
C ASN A 3 29.52 -32.07 50.34
N ILE A 4 29.46 -30.87 49.74
CA ILE A 4 30.67 -30.09 49.37
C ILE A 4 30.42 -28.61 49.69
N PRO A 5 31.38 -27.90 50.32
CA PRO A 5 31.14 -26.67 51.08
C PRO A 5 31.51 -25.38 50.32
N TRP A 6 30.82 -24.31 50.70
CA TRP A 6 31.10 -22.92 50.34
C TRP A 6 32.44 -22.44 50.90
N LYS A 7 33.41 -22.15 50.03
CA LYS A 7 34.44 -21.09 50.21
C LYS A 7 34.83 -20.52 48.84
N HIS A 8 34.91 -19.18 48.78
CA HIS A 8 35.36 -18.31 47.66
C HIS A 8 34.27 -17.70 46.76
N ALA A 9 33.38 -16.94 47.38
CA ALA A 9 32.94 -15.67 46.81
C ALA A 9 33.97 -14.58 47.21
N ARG A 10 34.33 -13.70 46.26
CA ARG A 10 35.24 -12.53 46.32
C ARG A 10 36.62 -12.75 45.71
N GLU A 11 36.68 -12.67 44.40
CA GLU A 11 37.72 -12.03 43.56
C GLU A 11 37.50 -12.53 42.14
N ILE A 12 37.47 -11.64 41.14
CA ILE A 12 37.10 -11.89 39.71
C ILE A 12 35.55 -11.95 39.56
N MET A 13 34.77 -10.90 39.30
CA MET A 13 34.94 -9.75 38.41
C MET A 13 34.04 -8.61 38.90
N ASN A 14 34.64 -7.65 39.59
CA ASN A 14 34.06 -6.32 39.79
C ASN A 14 35.20 -5.32 39.60
N LEU A 15 35.59 -5.10 38.34
CA LEU A 15 36.39 -3.95 37.95
C LEU A 15 35.85 -3.36 36.64
N THR A 16 35.27 -2.18 36.82
CA THR A 16 35.21 -1.04 35.91
C THR A 16 34.25 -1.07 34.71
N ALA A 17 33.09 -0.48 34.98
CA ALA A 17 32.27 0.29 34.06
C ALA A 17 33.09 1.14 33.06
N ARG A 18 32.79 1.01 31.76
CA ARG A 18 32.88 2.09 30.76
C ARG A 18 31.68 2.06 29.80
N ARG A 19 30.98 3.18 29.90
CA ARG A 19 29.91 3.85 29.14
C ARG A 19 30.08 3.86 27.60
N ILE A 20 28.97 4.19 26.90
CA ILE A 20 28.81 4.71 25.50
C ILE A 20 28.44 3.60 24.47
N ALA A 21 27.41 3.64 23.61
CA ALA A 21 26.35 4.62 23.27
C ALA A 21 25.13 3.87 22.67
N MET A 22 23.94 4.48 22.81
CA MET A 22 22.75 4.13 22.04
C MET A 22 22.76 4.88 20.69
N PRO A 23 22.32 4.28 19.58
CA PRO A 23 22.15 5.02 18.34
C PRO A 23 20.90 5.90 18.42
N GLN A 24 21.13 7.21 18.43
CA GLN A 24 20.15 8.24 18.11
C GLN A 24 20.18 8.49 16.60
N GLY A 25 19.00 8.57 15.99
CA GLY A 25 18.78 9.38 14.80
C GLY A 25 18.41 8.61 13.53
N ILE A 26 17.12 8.60 13.20
CA ILE A 26 16.65 8.99 11.87
C ILE A 26 15.37 9.82 12.07
N THR A 27 15.54 11.12 12.27
CA THR A 27 14.46 12.10 12.08
C THR A 27 14.46 12.51 10.61
N LYS A 28 13.49 12.04 9.82
CA LYS A 28 13.17 12.63 8.51
C LYS A 28 11.96 13.53 8.67
N PHE A 29 12.19 14.78 9.06
CA PHE A 29 11.28 15.90 8.80
C PHE A 29 11.72 16.56 7.49
N LYS A 30 10.83 16.61 6.50
CA LYS A 30 10.91 17.43 5.28
C LYS A 30 9.48 17.93 5.02
N LYS A 31 9.13 19.17 4.70
CA LYS A 31 9.76 20.50 4.65
C LYS A 31 8.59 21.50 4.68
N ALA A 32 8.65 22.53 5.51
CA ALA A 32 7.74 23.68 5.42
C ALA A 32 8.25 24.66 4.36
N TRP A 33 7.36 25.17 3.51
CA TRP A 33 7.67 26.20 2.53
C TRP A 33 7.61 27.57 3.19
N ALA A 34 8.76 28.26 3.27
CA ALA A 34 8.83 29.67 3.65
C ALA A 34 8.81 30.53 2.38
N VAL A 35 7.80 31.38 2.24
CA VAL A 35 7.70 32.43 1.22
C VAL A 35 8.53 33.64 1.70
N PRO A 36 9.46 34.21 0.92
CA PRO A 36 10.13 35.44 1.31
C PRO A 36 9.24 36.64 0.96
N LEU A 37 8.67 37.28 1.97
CA LEU A 37 7.99 38.56 1.85
C LEU A 37 9.04 39.69 1.82
N CYS A 38 9.25 40.29 0.65
CA CYS A 38 10.09 41.48 0.51
C CYS A 38 9.49 42.67 1.27
N ILE A 39 10.30 43.22 2.17
CA ILE A 39 10.10 44.51 2.82
C ILE A 39 10.36 45.61 1.79
N LEU A 40 9.40 46.53 1.59
CA LEU A 40 9.72 47.89 1.17
C LEU A 40 8.92 48.88 2.02
N MET A 41 9.68 49.73 2.72
CA MET A 41 9.20 50.86 3.50
C MET A 41 8.49 51.90 2.62
N LEU A 42 7.37 52.46 3.11
CA LEU A 42 7.14 53.90 3.02
C LEU A 42 6.26 54.37 4.18
N VAL A 43 6.87 55.04 5.14
CA VAL A 43 6.20 55.85 6.16
C VAL A 43 5.91 57.21 5.52
N LEU A 44 4.64 57.63 5.45
CA LEU A 44 4.27 59.02 5.25
C LEU A 44 2.87 59.30 5.86
N VAL A 45 2.93 59.92 7.04
CA VAL A 45 2.07 61.02 7.55
C VAL A 45 0.54 60.85 7.51
N LEU A 46 -0.03 60.68 8.71
CA LEU A 46 -1.45 60.92 9.03
C LEU A 46 -1.80 62.41 8.96
N PRO A 47 -3.08 62.73 8.70
CA PRO A 47 -3.81 63.51 9.69
C PRO A 47 -5.13 62.85 10.12
N ALA A 48 -5.51 63.14 11.35
CA ALA A 48 -6.71 62.68 12.02
C ALA A 48 -7.99 63.25 11.39
N GLY A 49 -9.07 62.46 11.36
CA GLY A 49 -10.41 62.99 11.18
C GLY A 49 -11.46 62.01 10.66
N ALA A 50 -12.30 61.55 11.59
CA ALA A 50 -13.72 61.18 11.43
C ALA A 50 -14.12 59.99 10.54
N GLY A 51 -14.91 59.08 11.13
CA GLY A 51 -15.85 58.24 10.38
C GLY A 51 -15.96 56.81 10.86
N GLU A 52 -16.56 56.60 12.03
CA GLU A 52 -17.16 55.31 12.40
C GLU A 52 -18.25 54.94 11.39
N SER A 53 -18.24 53.68 10.93
CA SER A 53 -19.38 52.88 10.44
C SER A 53 -19.00 52.08 9.20
N LEU A 54 -18.36 50.93 9.41
CA LEU A 54 -18.35 49.82 8.45
C LEU A 54 -18.28 48.51 9.26
N LEU A 55 -19.40 48.16 9.90
CA LEU A 55 -19.60 46.84 10.49
C LEU A 55 -20.99 46.33 10.12
N SER A 56 -21.15 45.77 8.92
CA SER A 56 -22.18 44.77 8.61
C SER A 56 -22.04 44.25 7.18
N ALA A 57 -21.03 43.40 6.95
CA ALA A 57 -21.04 42.48 5.82
C ALA A 57 -20.04 41.35 6.08
N GLN A 58 -20.36 40.47 7.03
CA GLN A 58 -19.78 39.14 7.10
C GLN A 58 -20.90 38.12 7.18
N THR A 59 -21.53 37.90 6.03
CA THR A 59 -22.10 36.59 5.70
C THR A 59 -21.10 35.94 4.76
N SER A 60 -20.22 35.12 5.32
CA SER A 60 -19.59 34.04 4.56
C SER A 60 -19.39 32.88 5.53
N ILE A 61 -20.26 31.89 5.39
CA ILE A 61 -20.16 30.59 6.03
C ILE A 61 -19.03 29.88 5.28
N ALA A 62 -17.80 30.06 5.74
CA ALA A 62 -16.68 29.22 5.34
C ALA A 62 -16.79 27.90 6.11
N GLY A 63 -17.23 26.86 5.41
CA GLY A 63 -17.16 25.48 5.89
C GLY A 63 -15.71 25.02 5.93
N GLU A 64 -15.07 25.13 7.09
CA GLU A 64 -13.81 24.46 7.39
C GLU A 64 -13.88 23.94 8.83
N ARG A 65 -14.30 22.68 8.99
CA ARG A 65 -14.15 21.89 10.22
C ARG A 65 -14.38 20.38 9.97
N GLY A 66 -13.85 19.85 8.87
CA GLY A 66 -14.05 18.45 8.45
C GLY A 66 -12.80 17.56 8.43
N SER A 67 -11.58 18.09 8.33
CA SER A 67 -10.42 17.27 7.94
C SER A 67 -9.80 16.42 9.06
N GLY A 68 -9.66 16.95 10.28
CA GLY A 68 -8.99 16.20 11.37
C GLY A 68 -9.81 15.03 11.91
N ALA A 69 -11.12 15.26 12.11
CA ALA A 69 -12.01 14.22 12.66
C ALA A 69 -12.26 13.07 11.67
N ASP A 70 -12.26 13.34 10.37
CA ASP A 70 -12.39 12.30 9.34
C ASP A 70 -11.11 11.46 9.23
N GLU A 71 -9.92 12.08 9.31
CA GLU A 71 -8.65 11.35 9.32
C GLU A 71 -8.54 10.46 10.57
N ASP A 72 -8.85 11.00 11.76
CA ASP A 72 -8.87 10.23 13.01
C ASP A 72 -9.86 9.04 12.94
N ARG A 73 -11.04 9.25 12.31
CA ARG A 73 -12.02 8.19 12.11
C ARG A 73 -11.46 7.09 11.20
N PHE A 74 -10.90 7.45 10.06
CA PHE A 74 -10.39 6.48 9.11
C PHE A 74 -9.16 5.75 9.64
N ALA A 75 -8.30 6.41 10.41
CA ALA A 75 -7.20 5.77 11.12
C ALA A 75 -7.71 4.69 12.08
N SER A 76 -8.72 4.99 12.89
CA SER A 76 -9.31 4.00 13.81
C SER A 76 -9.96 2.83 13.07
N GLN A 77 -10.69 3.08 11.99
CA GLN A 77 -11.31 2.02 11.17
C GLN A 77 -10.25 1.14 10.48
N ARG A 78 -9.16 1.74 10.01
CA ARG A 78 -8.04 1.04 9.39
C ARG A 78 -7.35 0.12 10.39
N GLU A 79 -7.07 0.59 11.59
CA GLU A 79 -6.47 -0.24 12.64
C GLU A 79 -7.38 -1.42 13.01
N GLN A 80 -8.69 -1.17 13.20
CA GLN A 80 -9.65 -2.24 13.49
C GLN A 80 -9.74 -3.27 12.36
N MET A 81 -9.70 -2.84 11.10
CA MET A 81 -9.65 -3.74 9.94
C MET A 81 -8.40 -4.62 10.03
N VAL A 82 -7.22 -4.05 10.28
CA VAL A 82 -5.97 -4.82 10.39
C VAL A 82 -6.01 -5.80 11.56
N GLU A 83 -6.39 -5.36 12.76
CA GLU A 83 -6.40 -6.21 13.95
C GLU A 83 -7.42 -7.34 13.86
N GLN A 84 -8.66 -7.04 13.47
CA GLN A 84 -9.77 -7.98 13.61
C GLN A 84 -10.00 -8.80 12.34
N GLN A 85 -9.92 -8.16 11.16
CA GLN A 85 -10.32 -8.77 9.88
C GLN A 85 -9.15 -9.39 9.13
N ILE A 86 -7.91 -8.99 9.45
CA ILE A 86 -6.68 -9.44 8.80
C ILE A 86 -5.85 -10.30 9.76
N ALA A 87 -5.27 -9.70 10.80
CA ALA A 87 -4.41 -10.40 11.77
C ALA A 87 -5.18 -11.45 12.58
N GLY A 88 -6.38 -11.11 13.05
CA GLY A 88 -7.29 -12.03 13.74
C GLY A 88 -7.70 -13.26 12.92
N ARG A 89 -7.40 -13.27 11.61
CA ARG A 89 -7.66 -14.38 10.69
C ARG A 89 -6.38 -15.06 10.17
N GLY A 90 -5.26 -14.86 10.86
CA GLY A 90 -4.02 -15.63 10.66
C GLY A 90 -3.03 -15.03 9.68
N ILE A 91 -3.17 -13.76 9.30
CA ILE A 91 -2.09 -13.02 8.62
C ILE A 91 -1.13 -12.50 9.69
N ASP A 92 0.15 -12.90 9.63
CA ASP A 92 1.15 -12.56 10.66
C ASP A 92 2.43 -11.94 10.10
N ASN A 93 2.56 -11.80 8.78
CA ASN A 93 3.69 -11.11 8.15
C ASN A 93 3.70 -9.62 8.54
N SER A 94 4.75 -9.19 9.26
CA SER A 94 4.84 -7.84 9.83
C SER A 94 4.82 -6.74 8.77
N GLU A 95 5.58 -6.89 7.68
CA GLU A 95 5.64 -5.92 6.58
C GLU A 95 4.26 -5.74 5.92
N THR A 96 3.55 -6.85 5.69
CA THR A 96 2.19 -6.82 5.15
C THR A 96 1.22 -6.12 6.10
N LEU A 97 1.28 -6.42 7.40
CA LEU A 97 0.39 -5.80 8.38
C LEU A 97 0.68 -4.31 8.55
N GLU A 98 1.94 -3.89 8.49
CA GLU A 98 2.34 -2.48 8.51
C GLU A 98 1.87 -1.74 7.26
N ALA A 99 2.10 -2.30 6.07
CA ALA A 99 1.58 -1.75 4.82
C ALA A 99 0.05 -1.54 4.86
N MET A 100 -0.70 -2.54 5.34
CA MET A 100 -2.17 -2.43 5.46
C MET A 100 -2.62 -1.34 6.46
N ARG A 101 -1.78 -1.01 7.46
CA ARG A 101 -2.03 0.11 8.39
C ARG A 101 -1.64 1.47 7.82
N ASN A 102 -0.68 1.52 6.91
CA ASN A 102 -0.20 2.77 6.35
C ASN A 102 -1.07 3.23 5.19
N VAL A 103 -1.45 2.34 4.28
CA VAL A 103 -2.21 2.73 3.08
C VAL A 103 -3.62 3.22 3.44
N PRO A 104 -3.97 4.48 3.11
CA PRO A 104 -5.29 5.05 3.37
C PRO A 104 -6.31 4.54 2.33
N ARG A 105 -6.79 3.30 2.48
CA ARG A 105 -7.73 2.63 1.55
C ARG A 105 -8.92 3.49 1.10
N HIS A 106 -9.40 4.42 1.93
CA HIS A 106 -10.50 5.32 1.60
C HIS A 106 -10.19 6.32 0.46
N LEU A 107 -8.92 6.52 0.10
CA LEU A 107 -8.51 7.28 -1.08
C LEU A 107 -8.63 6.47 -2.38
N PHE A 108 -8.72 5.14 -2.29
CA PHE A 108 -8.75 4.23 -3.44
C PHE A 108 -10.16 3.69 -3.76
N VAL A 109 -11.19 4.35 -3.21
CA VAL A 109 -12.61 4.01 -3.43
C VAL A 109 -13.35 5.23 -3.97
N ARG A 110 -14.51 5.01 -4.59
CA ARG A 110 -15.38 6.11 -5.00
C ARG A 110 -15.87 6.88 -3.77
N SER A 111 -16.05 8.20 -3.88
CA SER A 111 -16.42 9.06 -2.75
C SER A 111 -17.71 8.63 -2.03
N SER A 112 -18.65 8.02 -2.76
CA SER A 112 -19.88 7.42 -2.22
C SER A 112 -19.63 6.28 -1.23
N ASP A 113 -18.49 5.60 -1.34
CA ASP A 113 -18.17 4.36 -0.66
C ASP A 113 -17.14 4.52 0.47
N GLN A 114 -16.57 5.72 0.65
CA GLN A 114 -15.56 6.00 1.68
C GLN A 114 -15.98 5.57 3.09
N ARG A 115 -17.26 5.75 3.46
CA ARG A 115 -17.77 5.31 4.77
C ARG A 115 -17.66 3.80 5.02
N ARG A 116 -17.55 3.00 3.95
CA ARG A 116 -17.41 1.54 3.99
C ARG A 116 -16.02 1.07 3.56
N ALA A 117 -15.06 1.97 3.38
CA ALA A 117 -13.76 1.67 2.81
C ALA A 117 -13.02 0.52 3.53
N TYR A 118 -13.22 0.43 4.86
CA TYR A 118 -12.58 -0.52 5.76
C TYR A 118 -13.47 -1.72 6.15
N SER A 119 -14.54 -1.95 5.40
CA SER A 119 -15.29 -3.20 5.49
C SER A 119 -14.55 -4.32 4.74
N ASP A 120 -14.60 -5.55 5.26
CA ASP A 120 -13.93 -6.68 4.62
C ASP A 120 -14.72 -7.23 3.42
N GLY A 121 -14.77 -6.45 2.35
CA GLY A 121 -15.44 -6.85 1.11
C GLY A 121 -14.94 -6.06 -0.10
N PRO A 122 -15.20 -6.57 -1.31
CA PRO A 122 -14.92 -5.82 -2.53
C PRO A 122 -15.91 -4.65 -2.69
N MET A 123 -15.49 -3.59 -3.37
CA MET A 123 -16.36 -2.46 -3.71
C MET A 123 -16.23 -2.10 -5.20
N PRO A 124 -17.32 -1.67 -5.86
CA PRO A 124 -17.25 -1.24 -7.26
C PRO A 124 -16.33 -0.04 -7.45
N ILE A 125 -15.52 -0.08 -8.51
CA ILE A 125 -14.66 1.05 -8.92
C ILE A 125 -15.01 1.59 -10.31
N GLY A 126 -16.10 1.11 -10.93
CA GLY A 126 -16.48 1.47 -12.30
C GLY A 126 -15.97 0.44 -13.32
N HIS A 127 -16.40 0.56 -14.58
CA HIS A 127 -16.01 -0.34 -15.69
C HIS A 127 -16.22 -1.84 -15.41
N GLY A 128 -17.19 -2.19 -14.56
CA GLY A 128 -17.41 -3.57 -14.14
C GLY A 128 -16.35 -4.14 -13.17
N GLN A 129 -15.40 -3.31 -12.72
CA GLN A 129 -14.30 -3.71 -11.86
C GLN A 129 -14.58 -3.43 -10.38
N THR A 130 -13.80 -4.07 -9.51
CA THR A 130 -13.88 -3.89 -8.06
C THR A 130 -12.51 -3.71 -7.44
N ILE A 131 -12.40 -2.86 -6.42
CA ILE A 131 -11.28 -2.94 -5.46
C ILE A 131 -11.45 -4.20 -4.61
N SER A 132 -10.40 -5.01 -4.51
CA SER A 132 -10.42 -6.30 -3.80
C SER A 132 -10.67 -6.15 -2.30
N GLN A 133 -11.26 -7.20 -1.71
CA GLN A 133 -11.45 -7.35 -0.27
C GLN A 133 -10.11 -7.18 0.50
N PRO A 134 -10.04 -6.38 1.59
CA PRO A 134 -8.81 -6.15 2.35
C PRO A 134 -8.10 -7.42 2.82
N TYR A 135 -8.84 -8.42 3.32
CA TYR A 135 -8.24 -9.70 3.70
C TYR A 135 -7.53 -10.39 2.52
N ILE A 136 -8.14 -10.38 1.33
CA ILE A 136 -7.56 -11.02 0.14
C ILE A 136 -6.30 -10.28 -0.31
N VAL A 137 -6.31 -8.94 -0.28
CA VAL A 137 -5.11 -8.12 -0.55
C VAL A 137 -3.98 -8.51 0.39
N ALA A 138 -4.22 -8.50 1.71
CA ALA A 138 -3.21 -8.88 2.70
C ALA A 138 -2.74 -10.34 2.54
N TYR A 139 -3.66 -11.27 2.25
CA TYR A 139 -3.35 -12.69 2.06
C TYR A 139 -2.46 -12.90 0.82
N MET A 140 -2.75 -12.23 -0.29
CA MET A 140 -1.93 -12.29 -1.50
C MET A 140 -0.55 -11.66 -1.27
N THR A 141 -0.50 -10.49 -0.62
CA THR A 141 0.75 -9.79 -0.30
C THR A 141 1.66 -10.64 0.59
N GLN A 142 1.18 -11.25 1.68
CA GLN A 142 2.08 -12.03 2.54
C GLN A 142 2.70 -13.25 1.82
N LEU A 143 1.97 -13.83 0.85
CA LEU A 143 2.37 -15.10 0.21
C LEU A 143 3.48 -14.93 -0.81
N ILE A 144 3.66 -13.72 -1.34
CA ILE A 144 4.84 -13.40 -2.15
C ILE A 144 6.09 -13.18 -1.27
N GLU A 145 5.92 -13.10 0.06
CA GLU A 145 6.95 -12.77 1.06
C GLU A 145 7.78 -11.54 0.66
N PRO A 146 7.13 -10.37 0.56
CA PRO A 146 7.72 -9.18 -0.04
C PRO A 146 8.88 -8.67 0.83
N LYS A 147 9.89 -8.11 0.17
CA LYS A 147 11.07 -7.52 0.81
C LYS A 147 11.39 -6.17 0.15
N PRO A 148 12.08 -5.26 0.86
CA PRO A 148 12.36 -3.91 0.34
C PRO A 148 13.10 -3.84 -0.98
N ASP A 149 13.93 -4.83 -1.29
CA ASP A 149 14.76 -4.89 -2.50
C ASP A 149 14.13 -5.66 -3.68
N MET A 150 12.89 -6.09 -3.56
CA MET A 150 12.20 -6.85 -4.61
C MET A 150 11.67 -5.99 -5.74
N ASN A 151 11.76 -6.49 -6.98
CA ASN A 151 10.98 -6.00 -8.10
C ASN A 151 9.65 -6.75 -8.15
N VAL A 152 8.54 -6.02 -8.05
CA VAL A 152 7.19 -6.60 -8.03
C VAL A 152 6.36 -6.09 -9.18
N LEU A 153 5.77 -7.02 -9.94
CA LEU A 153 4.78 -6.71 -10.98
C LEU A 153 3.37 -7.02 -10.46
N GLU A 154 2.47 -6.06 -10.58
CA GLU A 154 1.03 -6.24 -10.42
C GLU A 154 0.35 -6.26 -11.79
N ILE A 155 -0.57 -7.20 -12.00
CA ILE A 155 -1.48 -7.19 -13.15
C ILE A 155 -2.90 -6.90 -12.66
N GLY A 156 -3.46 -5.79 -13.13
CA GLY A 156 -4.75 -5.24 -12.72
C GLY A 156 -4.61 -4.11 -11.71
N THR A 157 -4.11 -2.93 -12.15
CA THR A 157 -3.98 -1.75 -11.28
C THR A 157 -5.31 -1.37 -10.63
N GLY A 158 -6.41 -1.38 -11.39
CA GLY A 158 -7.75 -1.05 -10.91
C GLY A 158 -7.79 0.33 -10.23
N SER A 159 -7.96 0.35 -8.90
CA SER A 159 -7.92 1.61 -8.14
C SER A 159 -6.53 2.07 -7.72
N GLY A 160 -5.50 1.21 -7.83
CA GLY A 160 -4.15 1.43 -7.33
C GLY A 160 -3.91 0.94 -5.90
N TYR A 161 -4.92 0.38 -5.21
CA TYR A 161 -4.79 0.04 -3.79
C TYR A 161 -3.78 -1.08 -3.51
N GLN A 162 -3.77 -2.16 -4.30
CA GLN A 162 -2.85 -3.27 -4.08
C GLN A 162 -1.41 -2.86 -4.47
N ALA A 163 -1.21 -2.10 -5.55
CA ALA A 163 0.04 -1.40 -5.83
C ALA A 163 0.54 -0.56 -4.65
N ALA A 164 -0.32 0.26 -4.03
CA ALA A 164 0.05 1.07 -2.86
C ALA A 164 0.50 0.21 -1.67
N VAL A 165 -0.19 -0.92 -1.43
CA VAL A 165 0.20 -1.87 -0.36
C VAL A 165 1.57 -2.51 -0.66
N LEU A 166 1.88 -2.80 -1.92
CA LEU A 166 3.20 -3.29 -2.31
C LEU A 166 4.27 -2.20 -2.17
N ALA A 167 3.92 -0.96 -2.51
CA ALA A 167 4.80 0.21 -2.50
C ALA A 167 5.20 0.67 -1.09
N GLU A 168 4.41 0.35 -0.06
CA GLU A 168 4.81 0.50 1.33
C GLU A 168 5.99 -0.40 1.72
N ILE A 169 6.18 -1.52 1.00
CA ILE A 169 7.19 -2.53 1.33
C ILE A 169 8.42 -2.39 0.45
N THR A 170 8.27 -2.08 -0.85
CA THR A 170 9.38 -1.92 -1.80
C THR A 170 9.19 -0.75 -2.75
N ASP A 171 10.30 -0.10 -3.13
CA ASP A 171 10.32 1.02 -4.07
C ASP A 171 10.12 0.60 -5.55
N ASN A 172 10.21 -0.70 -5.88
CA ASN A 172 10.19 -1.19 -7.27
C ASN A 172 8.88 -1.90 -7.61
N VAL A 173 7.78 -1.13 -7.66
CA VAL A 173 6.45 -1.63 -8.03
C VAL A 173 6.07 -1.18 -9.42
N PHE A 174 5.72 -2.17 -10.26
CA PHE A 174 5.22 -2.00 -11.62
C PHE A 174 3.79 -2.53 -11.66
N THR A 175 2.87 -1.81 -12.26
CA THR A 175 1.47 -2.23 -12.35
C THR A 175 0.90 -2.00 -13.73
N ILE A 176 0.21 -2.99 -14.27
CA ILE A 176 -0.42 -2.94 -15.60
C ILE A 176 -1.94 -2.94 -15.44
N GLU A 177 -2.61 -2.08 -16.22
CA GLU A 177 -4.06 -2.04 -16.33
C GLU A 177 -4.46 -2.01 -17.81
N ILE A 178 -5.49 -2.76 -18.18
CA ILE A 178 -5.97 -2.88 -19.56
C ILE A 178 -7.04 -1.84 -19.89
N ILE A 179 -7.74 -1.31 -18.87
CA ILE A 179 -8.75 -0.26 -19.04
C ILE A 179 -8.09 1.10 -18.83
N GLY A 180 -7.89 1.86 -19.91
CA GLY A 180 -7.23 3.17 -19.88
C GLY A 180 -7.75 4.13 -18.80
N ASP A 181 -9.07 4.24 -18.65
CA ASP A 181 -9.69 5.10 -17.61
C ASP A 181 -9.32 4.68 -16.18
N LEU A 182 -9.14 3.37 -15.93
CA LEU A 182 -8.69 2.86 -14.64
C LEU A 182 -7.18 2.97 -14.47
N ALA A 183 -6.39 2.84 -15.55
CA ALA A 183 -4.95 3.07 -15.50
C ALA A 183 -4.66 4.53 -15.08
N GLU A 184 -5.37 5.48 -15.68
CA GLU A 184 -5.27 6.90 -15.32
C GLU A 184 -5.78 7.14 -13.89
N TRP A 185 -6.99 6.68 -13.55
CA TRP A 185 -7.57 6.92 -12.23
C TRP A 185 -6.77 6.27 -11.09
N GLY A 186 -6.30 5.03 -11.29
CA GLY A 186 -5.45 4.33 -10.33
C GLY A 186 -4.10 5.01 -10.15
N GLY A 187 -3.49 5.47 -11.24
CA GLY A 187 -2.25 6.27 -11.19
C GLY A 187 -2.43 7.61 -10.46
N GLN A 188 -3.54 8.29 -10.66
CA GLN A 188 -3.88 9.52 -9.94
C GLN A 188 -4.05 9.25 -8.44
N ASN A 189 -4.80 8.22 -8.04
CA ASN A 189 -4.97 7.86 -6.63
C ASN A 189 -3.62 7.54 -5.97
N LEU A 190 -2.73 6.81 -6.66
CA LEU A 190 -1.39 6.51 -6.19
C LEU A 190 -0.59 7.79 -5.95
N GLN A 191 -0.58 8.71 -6.91
CA GLN A 191 0.11 10.00 -6.79
C GLN A 191 -0.44 10.84 -5.63
N GLU A 192 -1.76 10.96 -5.51
CA GLU A 192 -2.42 11.72 -4.43
C GLU A 192 -2.15 11.13 -3.05
N ALA A 193 -2.03 9.80 -2.97
CA ALA A 193 -1.67 9.09 -1.74
C ALA A 193 -0.15 9.07 -1.44
N GLY A 194 0.68 9.64 -2.33
CA GLY A 194 2.13 9.77 -2.11
C GLY A 194 2.99 8.60 -2.63
N TYR A 195 2.42 7.73 -3.48
CA TYR A 195 3.11 6.60 -4.12
C TYR A 195 3.51 6.94 -5.57
N ASP A 196 4.16 8.09 -5.75
CA ASP A 196 4.57 8.63 -7.06
C ASP A 196 5.68 7.82 -7.76
N HIS A 197 6.32 6.91 -7.03
CA HIS A 197 7.35 6.00 -7.55
C HIS A 197 6.78 4.71 -8.18
N VAL A 198 5.48 4.43 -8.00
CA VAL A 198 4.83 3.28 -8.65
C VAL A 198 4.68 3.54 -10.14
N GLN A 199 5.15 2.60 -10.96
CA GLN A 199 5.09 2.71 -12.42
C GLN A 199 3.83 2.04 -12.95
N VAL A 200 2.90 2.86 -13.46
CA VAL A 200 1.64 2.40 -14.05
C VAL A 200 1.75 2.36 -15.58
N LYS A 201 1.32 1.26 -16.20
CA LYS A 201 1.25 1.10 -17.66
C LYS A 201 -0.14 0.67 -18.10
N HIS A 202 -0.67 1.37 -19.10
CA HIS A 202 -1.87 0.94 -19.81
C HIS A 202 -1.47 -0.06 -20.92
N ALA A 203 -1.78 -1.34 -20.75
CA ALA A 203 -1.45 -2.42 -21.68
C ALA A 203 -2.19 -3.73 -21.36
N ASP A 204 -2.16 -4.70 -22.28
CA ASP A 204 -2.53 -6.09 -21.99
C ASP A 204 -1.51 -6.74 -21.02
N GLY A 205 -1.96 -6.97 -19.79
CA GLY A 205 -1.15 -7.58 -18.73
C GLY A 205 -0.75 -9.04 -18.98
N TYR A 206 -1.32 -9.74 -19.96
CA TYR A 206 -0.95 -11.12 -20.26
C TYR A 206 0.53 -11.25 -20.66
N TYR A 207 1.05 -10.23 -21.35
CA TYR A 207 2.43 -10.18 -21.81
C TYR A 207 3.40 -9.71 -20.72
N GLY A 208 2.91 -9.32 -19.55
CA GLY A 208 3.74 -8.76 -18.48
C GLY A 208 4.47 -7.48 -18.91
N TRP A 209 5.67 -7.27 -18.36
CA TRP A 209 6.49 -6.10 -18.62
C TRP A 209 7.96 -6.46 -18.79
N GLU A 210 8.30 -6.97 -19.97
CA GLU A 210 9.64 -7.51 -20.29
C GLU A 210 10.79 -6.52 -20.01
N GLU A 211 10.55 -5.22 -20.22
CA GLU A 211 11.56 -4.15 -20.00
C GLU A 211 12.03 -4.05 -18.54
N HIS A 212 11.23 -4.50 -17.58
CA HIS A 212 11.54 -4.50 -16.15
C HIS A 212 11.69 -5.90 -15.55
N ALA A 213 11.47 -6.94 -16.36
CA ALA A 213 11.74 -8.31 -16.00
C ALA A 213 13.26 -8.52 -15.77
N PRO A 214 13.65 -9.51 -14.94
CA PRO A 214 12.79 -10.44 -14.23
C PRO A 214 12.29 -9.90 -12.88
N PHE A 215 11.13 -10.39 -12.43
CA PHE A 215 10.47 -10.00 -11.17
C PHE A 215 10.70 -11.01 -10.06
N ASP A 216 10.88 -10.53 -8.83
CA ASP A 216 10.91 -11.37 -7.62
C ASP A 216 9.50 -11.88 -7.29
N ALA A 217 8.48 -11.03 -7.54
CA ALA A 217 7.10 -11.40 -7.35
C ALA A 217 6.17 -10.86 -8.43
N ILE A 218 5.11 -11.61 -8.71
CA ILE A 218 3.99 -11.18 -9.57
C ILE A 218 2.66 -11.36 -8.82
N VAL A 219 1.84 -10.32 -8.77
CA VAL A 219 0.51 -10.33 -8.15
C VAL A 219 -0.53 -10.07 -9.22
N VAL A 220 -1.37 -11.06 -9.51
CA VAL A 220 -2.43 -10.91 -10.51
C VAL A 220 -3.77 -10.74 -9.80
N THR A 221 -4.44 -9.60 -10.01
CA THR A 221 -5.68 -9.22 -9.33
C THR A 221 -6.92 -9.39 -10.22
N ALA A 222 -6.81 -10.23 -11.24
CA ALA A 222 -7.91 -10.67 -12.11
C ALA A 222 -7.85 -12.19 -12.34
N ALA A 223 -8.99 -12.82 -12.55
CA ALA A 223 -9.13 -14.25 -12.79
C ALA A 223 -8.71 -14.61 -14.22
N ALA A 224 -7.56 -15.27 -14.36
CA ALA A 224 -7.14 -15.84 -15.63
C ALA A 224 -7.75 -17.23 -15.85
N ASP A 225 -7.97 -17.59 -17.10
CA ASP A 225 -8.45 -18.93 -17.48
C ASP A 225 -7.36 -20.00 -17.28
N HIS A 226 -6.09 -19.62 -17.47
CA HIS A 226 -4.90 -20.40 -17.18
C HIS A 226 -3.78 -19.49 -16.65
N ILE A 227 -2.69 -20.08 -16.14
CA ILE A 227 -1.52 -19.31 -15.71
C ILE A 227 -0.78 -18.81 -16.97
N PRO A 228 -0.64 -17.49 -17.20
CA PRO A 228 0.02 -16.98 -18.40
C PRO A 228 1.50 -17.36 -18.45
N SER A 229 1.93 -18.03 -19.52
CA SER A 229 3.34 -18.40 -19.72
C SER A 229 4.30 -17.19 -19.69
N PRO A 230 3.98 -16.02 -20.31
CA PRO A 230 4.88 -14.87 -20.27
C PRO A 230 5.18 -14.39 -18.84
N LEU A 231 4.19 -14.44 -17.94
CA LEU A 231 4.40 -14.05 -16.54
C LEU A 231 5.33 -15.03 -15.80
N VAL A 232 5.21 -16.33 -16.08
CA VAL A 232 6.10 -17.36 -15.52
C VAL A 232 7.54 -17.20 -16.04
N GLU A 233 7.68 -16.87 -17.32
CA GLU A 233 8.98 -16.60 -17.95
C GLU A 233 9.66 -15.38 -17.31
N GLN A 234 8.88 -14.34 -16.99
CA GLN A 234 9.37 -13.11 -16.35
C GLN A 234 9.60 -13.23 -14.83
N LEU A 235 9.24 -14.35 -14.18
CA LEU A 235 9.67 -14.61 -12.80
C LEU A 235 11.16 -14.92 -12.74
N LYS A 236 11.84 -14.39 -11.72
CA LYS A 236 13.17 -14.83 -11.30
C LYS A 236 13.14 -16.27 -10.81
N ASP A 237 14.30 -16.92 -10.83
CA ASP A 237 14.50 -18.14 -10.06
C ASP A 237 14.26 -17.87 -8.56
N GLY A 238 13.51 -18.74 -7.89
CA GLY A 238 12.99 -18.53 -6.54
C GLY A 238 11.81 -17.55 -6.45
N GLY A 239 11.41 -16.93 -7.58
CA GLY A 239 10.33 -15.95 -7.65
C GLY A 239 8.95 -16.57 -7.40
N ARG A 240 8.01 -15.74 -6.96
CA ARG A 240 6.65 -16.15 -6.61
C ARG A 240 5.59 -15.40 -7.37
N MET A 241 4.56 -16.10 -7.85
CA MET A 241 3.37 -15.47 -8.39
C MET A 241 2.12 -15.93 -7.65
N ILE A 242 1.24 -14.98 -7.34
CA ILE A 242 -0.08 -15.24 -6.79
C ILE A 242 -1.13 -14.84 -7.82
N ILE A 243 -1.97 -15.79 -8.23
CA ILE A 243 -2.91 -15.60 -9.34
C ILE A 243 -4.21 -16.38 -9.12
N PRO A 244 -5.39 -15.74 -9.27
CA PRO A 244 -6.66 -16.43 -9.36
C PRO A 244 -6.79 -17.14 -10.71
N VAL A 245 -7.04 -18.44 -10.71
CA VAL A 245 -7.19 -19.27 -11.92
C VAL A 245 -8.54 -19.98 -11.94
N GLY A 246 -9.26 -19.84 -13.03
CA GLY A 246 -10.52 -20.53 -13.30
C GLY A 246 -11.41 -19.77 -14.26
N SER A 247 -12.52 -20.40 -14.67
CA SER A 247 -13.43 -19.80 -15.64
C SER A 247 -13.99 -18.45 -15.16
N PRO A 248 -14.13 -17.46 -16.05
CA PRO A 248 -14.80 -16.20 -15.76
C PRO A 248 -16.16 -16.39 -15.10
N PHE A 249 -16.52 -15.51 -14.17
CA PHE A 249 -17.81 -15.47 -13.45
C PHE A 249 -18.14 -16.66 -12.53
N GLN A 250 -17.32 -17.72 -12.53
CA GLN A 250 -17.45 -18.86 -11.63
C GLN A 250 -16.64 -18.65 -10.33
N THR A 251 -16.49 -19.70 -9.53
CA THR A 251 -15.49 -19.73 -8.46
C THR A 251 -14.13 -20.08 -9.08
N GLN A 252 -13.10 -19.30 -8.74
CA GLN A 252 -11.70 -19.57 -9.12
C GLN A 252 -10.95 -20.16 -7.93
N ASN A 253 -9.75 -20.66 -8.19
CA ASN A 253 -8.80 -21.04 -7.16
C ASN A 253 -7.68 -20.00 -7.12
N LEU A 254 -7.35 -19.50 -5.94
CA LEU A 254 -6.15 -18.70 -5.75
C LEU A 254 -4.94 -19.63 -5.73
N MET A 255 -4.04 -19.43 -6.67
CA MET A 255 -2.89 -20.29 -6.91
C MET A 255 -1.60 -19.56 -6.56
N LEU A 256 -0.74 -20.20 -5.76
CA LEU A 256 0.65 -19.81 -5.60
C LEU A 256 1.49 -20.58 -6.61
N VAL A 257 2.27 -19.86 -7.41
CA VAL A 257 3.22 -20.37 -8.39
C VAL A 257 4.63 -20.02 -7.91
N GLN A 258 5.54 -20.98 -7.92
CA GLN A 258 6.93 -20.78 -7.52
C GLN A 258 7.85 -21.35 -8.60
N LYS A 259 8.86 -20.58 -8.99
CA LYS A 259 9.87 -20.98 -9.97
C LYS A 259 11.13 -21.48 -9.25
N ASP A 260 11.67 -22.62 -9.69
CA ASP A 260 12.86 -23.29 -9.15
C ASP A 260 13.69 -23.78 -10.35
N GLY A 261 14.55 -22.90 -10.87
CA GLY A 261 15.22 -23.07 -12.15
C GLY A 261 14.23 -23.18 -13.31
N ASP A 262 14.25 -24.34 -13.97
CA ASP A 262 13.34 -24.68 -15.07
C ASP A 262 12.01 -25.28 -14.57
N ASP A 263 11.92 -25.62 -13.28
CA ASP A 263 10.72 -26.21 -12.69
C ASP A 263 9.75 -25.13 -12.18
N VAL A 264 8.46 -25.38 -12.37
CA VAL A 264 7.38 -24.52 -11.87
C VAL A 264 6.46 -25.34 -10.98
N ARG A 265 6.38 -24.96 -9.71
CA ARG A 265 5.51 -25.61 -8.72
C ARG A 265 4.29 -24.74 -8.46
N THR A 266 3.11 -25.37 -8.45
CA THR A 266 1.85 -24.68 -8.20
C THR A 266 1.13 -25.26 -6.99
N ARG A 267 0.55 -24.41 -6.14
CA ARG A 267 -0.26 -24.80 -5.00
C ARG A 267 -1.61 -24.08 -5.01
N ASN A 268 -2.70 -24.83 -4.93
CA ASN A 268 -4.03 -24.29 -4.69
C ASN A 268 -4.17 -23.91 -3.21
N LEU A 269 -4.62 -22.70 -2.94
CA LEU A 269 -4.71 -22.13 -1.59
C LEU A 269 -6.15 -22.10 -1.09
N MET A 270 -7.05 -21.46 -1.85
CA MET A 270 -8.44 -21.26 -1.45
C MET A 270 -9.34 -20.86 -2.64
N PRO A 271 -10.66 -21.12 -2.56
CA PRO A 271 -11.61 -20.58 -3.52
C PRO A 271 -11.73 -19.06 -3.40
N VAL A 272 -11.80 -18.37 -4.53
CA VAL A 272 -11.96 -16.91 -4.64
C VAL A 272 -12.91 -16.55 -5.78
N ARG A 273 -13.31 -15.27 -5.85
CA ARG A 273 -14.09 -14.72 -6.97
C ARG A 273 -13.48 -13.38 -7.39
N PHE A 274 -12.82 -13.37 -8.53
CA PHE A 274 -12.22 -12.17 -9.12
C PHE A 274 -12.93 -11.78 -10.41
N VAL A 275 -12.75 -10.52 -10.80
CA VAL A 275 -13.13 -10.03 -12.14
C VAL A 275 -12.31 -10.75 -13.21
N PRO A 276 -12.83 -10.96 -14.43
CA PRO A 276 -12.11 -11.67 -15.48
C PRO A 276 -10.82 -10.95 -15.89
N PHE A 277 -9.76 -11.72 -16.14
CA PHE A 277 -8.58 -11.25 -16.84
C PHE A 277 -8.92 -11.13 -18.32
N THR A 278 -9.07 -9.90 -18.81
CA THR A 278 -9.37 -9.62 -20.21
C THR A 278 -8.10 -9.45 -21.03
N ARG A 279 -8.23 -9.64 -22.34
CA ARG A 279 -7.18 -9.45 -23.35
C ARG A 279 -7.57 -8.27 -24.23
N GLU A 280 -6.61 -7.63 -24.88
CA GLU A 280 -6.94 -6.66 -25.93
C GLU A 280 -7.64 -7.42 -27.08
N GLU A 281 -8.71 -6.83 -27.62
CA GLU A 281 -9.34 -7.36 -28.83
C GLU A 281 -8.43 -7.03 -30.02
N GLU A 282 -8.02 -8.06 -30.78
CA GLU A 282 -7.27 -7.91 -32.04
C GLU A 282 -8.09 -7.25 -33.16
#